data_AF-A0A7S4CJ73-F1
#
_entry.id   AF-A0A7S4CJ73-F1
#
_cell.length_a   1.000
_cell.length_b   1.000
_cell.length_c   1.000
_cell.angle_alpha   90.00
_cell.angle_beta   90.00
_cell.angle_gamma   90.00
#
_symmetry.space_group_name_H-M   'P 1'
#
loop_
_entity.id
_entity.type
_entity.pdbx_description
1 polymer ?
#
loop_
_entity_poly.entity_id
_entity_poly.type
_entity_poly.pdbx_seq_one_letter_code
_entity_poly.pdbx_strand_id
1 'polypeptide(L)'
;VAASAGAGPGKKVKTLYWNKVDWEGLGPLPDGHELDEEKIQELFTLKNKAPKAAARPARAPVDTLFSQDRAQQIEIVLRSLKMQLPDLKVAIVQFDTEKLPEELLEKLHKIIPAGDEVQKVQKKVADSGAPSLKNDAERYVHTIGAIPRLQLRIDCWRICNNFFRALESVVQDMRR
;
A
#
# COMPACT_ATOMS: atom_id res chain seq x y z
N VAL A 1 24.34 46.67 11.68
CA VAL A 1 24.81 46.05 12.94
C VAL A 1 24.93 44.55 12.68
N ALA A 2 26.09 43.97 12.97
CA ALA A 2 26.51 42.65 12.54
C ALA A 2 25.52 41.56 12.99
N ALA A 3 25.11 40.70 12.05
CA ALA A 3 24.43 39.46 12.36
C ALA A 3 25.41 38.57 13.15
N SER A 4 25.16 38.36 14.45
CA SER A 4 25.89 37.33 15.17
C SER A 4 25.52 35.99 14.53
N ALA A 5 26.52 35.33 13.98
CA ALA A 5 26.41 33.93 13.61
C ALA A 5 26.21 33.15 14.91
N GLY A 6 24.95 32.86 15.24
CA GLY A 6 24.59 32.03 16.38
C GLY A 6 25.33 30.70 16.29
N ALA A 7 26.04 30.34 17.35
CA ALA A 7 26.75 29.08 17.44
C ALA A 7 25.77 27.93 17.13
N GLY A 8 26.09 27.12 16.11
CA GLY A 8 25.26 25.97 15.76
C GLY A 8 25.22 24.97 16.93
N PRO A 9 24.09 24.25 17.14
CA PRO A 9 23.97 23.30 18.24
C PRO A 9 25.01 22.19 18.10
N GLY A 10 25.73 21.88 19.19
CA GLY A 10 26.80 20.87 19.21
C GLY A 10 26.33 19.43 18.96
N LYS A 11 25.01 19.17 18.99
CA LYS A 11 24.38 17.88 18.68
C LYS A 11 23.43 18.02 17.48
N LYS A 12 23.39 16.99 16.61
CA LYS A 12 22.46 16.97 15.47
C LYS A 12 21.01 16.99 15.96
N VAL A 13 20.34 18.11 15.75
CA VAL A 13 18.91 18.30 16.02
C VAL A 13 18.07 17.95 14.79
N LYS A 14 16.79 17.63 14.99
CA LYS A 14 15.85 17.40 13.89
C LYS A 14 15.75 18.66 13.02
N THR A 15 15.86 18.48 11.70
CA THR A 15 15.71 19.58 10.74
C THR A 15 14.26 20.09 10.76
N LEU A 16 14.10 21.40 10.88
CA LEU A 16 12.82 22.07 10.69
C LEU A 16 12.59 22.28 9.18
N TYR A 17 11.51 21.73 8.65
CA TYR A 17 11.09 21.94 7.26
C TYR A 17 10.16 23.14 7.22
N TRP A 18 10.69 24.29 6.82
CA TRP A 18 9.99 25.57 6.80
C TRP A 18 10.37 26.36 5.56
N ASN A 19 9.38 27.06 5.00
CA ASN A 19 9.59 28.00 3.91
C ASN A 19 9.99 29.34 4.53
N LYS A 20 11.21 29.79 4.25
CA LYS A 20 11.68 31.10 4.71
C LYS A 20 10.88 32.18 3.98
N VAL A 21 10.21 33.03 4.75
CA VAL A 21 9.52 34.21 4.23
C VAL A 21 10.48 35.39 4.30
N ASP A 22 10.39 36.28 3.32
CA ASP A 22 11.13 37.55 3.35
C ASP A 22 10.62 38.42 4.50
N TRP A 23 11.53 39.03 5.25
CA TRP A 23 11.20 39.74 6.49
C TRP A 23 10.76 41.19 6.23
N GLU A 24 10.83 41.66 4.98
CA GLU A 24 10.37 42.98 4.57
C GLU A 24 8.84 43.10 4.66
N GLY A 25 8.33 43.62 5.78
CA GLY A 25 6.90 43.93 5.98
C GLY A 25 6.20 43.19 7.12
N LEU A 26 6.89 42.27 7.80
CA LEU A 26 6.40 41.71 9.06
C LEU A 26 6.73 42.72 10.17
N GLY A 27 5.73 43.10 10.95
CA GLY A 27 5.85 44.11 12.02
C GLY A 27 6.93 43.77 13.06
N PRO A 28 7.19 44.66 14.03
CA PRO A 28 8.22 44.45 15.03
C PRO A 28 8.03 43.10 15.74
N LEU A 29 9.12 42.35 15.85
CA LEU A 29 9.13 41.06 16.55
C LEU A 29 8.70 41.29 18.00
N PRO A 30 7.73 40.53 18.56
CA PRO A 30 7.37 40.64 19.96
C PRO A 30 8.59 40.37 20.85
N ASP A 31 8.66 41.08 21.98
CA ASP A 31 9.80 41.02 22.90
C ASP A 31 10.17 39.56 23.26
N GLY A 32 11.46 39.27 23.11
CA GLY A 32 12.00 37.91 23.17
C GLY A 32 11.89 37.31 24.56
N HIS A 33 11.19 36.18 24.68
CA HIS A 33 11.35 35.32 25.84
C HIS A 33 12.74 34.67 25.81
N GLU A 34 13.44 34.64 26.96
CA GLU A 34 14.67 33.88 27.10
C GLU A 34 14.36 32.39 26.86
N LEU A 35 14.89 31.86 25.76
CA LEU A 35 14.76 30.46 25.40
C LEU A 35 15.94 29.69 26.00
N ASP A 36 15.62 28.65 26.75
CA ASP A 36 16.60 27.70 27.26
C ASP A 36 17.11 26.81 26.11
N GLU A 37 18.24 27.21 25.52
CA GLU A 37 18.87 26.53 24.39
C GLU A 37 19.29 25.09 24.75
N GLU A 38 19.68 24.82 25.99
CA GLU A 38 20.10 23.50 26.45
C GLU A 38 18.92 22.54 26.49
N LYS A 39 17.78 23.00 27.01
CA LYS A 39 16.53 22.23 27.05
C LYS A 39 15.99 21.96 25.64
N ILE A 40 16.07 22.92 24.73
CA ILE A 40 15.66 22.71 23.33
C ILE A 40 16.57 21.68 22.67
N GLN A 41 17.89 21.78 22.86
CA GLN A 41 18.81 20.78 22.33
C GLN A 41 18.51 19.40 22.90
N GLU A 42 18.29 19.25 24.21
CA GLU A 42 17.94 17.96 24.80
C GLU A 42 16.66 17.36 24.18
N LEU A 43 15.60 18.14 24.05
CA LEU A 43 14.30 17.69 23.55
C LEU A 43 14.29 17.37 22.05
N PHE A 44 15.07 18.12 21.25
CA PHE A 44 15.09 18.01 19.79
C PHE A 44 16.33 17.31 19.22
N THR A 45 17.24 16.85 20.07
CA THR A 45 18.33 15.96 19.64
C THR A 45 17.75 14.72 18.98
N LEU A 46 18.33 14.37 17.83
CA LEU A 46 18.08 13.08 17.22
C LEU A 46 18.64 12.02 18.17
N LYS A 47 17.76 11.39 18.97
CA LYS A 47 18.11 10.13 19.66
C LYS A 47 18.56 9.18 18.56
N ASN A 48 19.87 8.98 18.43
CA ASN A 48 20.44 7.91 17.64
C ASN A 48 19.88 6.63 18.23
N LYS A 49 18.78 6.11 17.66
CA LYS A 49 18.45 4.71 17.83
C LYS A 49 19.69 3.99 17.35
N ALA A 50 20.34 3.24 18.26
CA ALA A 50 21.32 2.24 17.88
C ALA A 50 20.81 1.56 16.61
N PRO A 51 21.64 1.40 15.56
CA PRO A 51 21.20 1.01 14.23
C PRO A 51 20.31 -0.21 14.37
N LYS A 52 18.99 0.01 14.24
CA LYS A 52 18.02 -1.04 14.42
C LYS A 52 18.19 -1.92 13.20
N ALA A 53 18.88 -3.03 13.41
CA ALA A 53 18.95 -4.24 12.62
C ALA A 53 18.74 -4.05 11.11
N ALA A 54 19.82 -4.25 10.36
CA ALA A 54 19.83 -4.50 8.92
C ALA A 54 18.98 -3.54 8.10
N ALA A 55 19.66 -2.66 7.35
CA ALA A 55 19.10 -2.25 6.07
C ALA A 55 18.51 -3.51 5.42
N ARG A 56 17.17 -3.56 5.26
CA ARG A 56 16.56 -4.56 4.36
C ARG A 56 17.42 -4.46 3.12
N PRO A 57 18.04 -5.56 2.64
CA PRO A 57 18.81 -5.48 1.41
C PRO A 57 17.88 -4.81 0.42
N ALA A 58 18.32 -3.67 -0.14
CA ALA A 58 17.59 -2.99 -1.19
C ALA A 58 17.24 -4.11 -2.16
N ARG A 59 15.94 -4.45 -2.26
CA ARG A 59 15.49 -5.55 -3.10
C ARG A 59 16.09 -5.21 -4.46
N ALA A 60 17.07 -5.98 -4.91
CA ALA A 60 17.64 -5.84 -6.24
C ALA A 60 16.45 -5.68 -7.18
N PRO A 61 16.48 -4.75 -8.16
CA PRO A 61 15.36 -4.54 -9.05
C PRO A 61 15.01 -5.90 -9.66
N VAL A 62 13.96 -6.50 -9.10
CA VAL A 62 13.51 -7.80 -9.55
C VAL A 62 12.91 -7.45 -10.89
N ASP A 63 13.48 -8.02 -11.94
CA ASP A 63 12.96 -7.88 -13.29
C ASP A 63 11.54 -8.48 -13.30
N THR A 64 10.56 -7.65 -12.95
CA THR A 64 9.18 -8.02 -12.70
C THR A 64 8.39 -7.76 -13.95
N LEU A 65 7.55 -8.72 -14.32
CA LEU A 65 6.64 -8.59 -15.46
C LEU A 65 5.65 -7.41 -15.35
N PHE A 66 5.48 -6.88 -14.13
CA PHE A 66 4.52 -5.83 -13.80
C PHE A 66 5.24 -4.57 -13.33
N SER A 67 4.55 -3.43 -13.45
CA SER A 67 5.00 -2.20 -12.78
C SER A 67 5.07 -2.41 -11.28
N GLN A 68 6.01 -1.70 -10.64
CA GLN A 68 6.21 -1.77 -9.20
C GLN A 68 4.90 -1.48 -8.45
N ASP A 69 4.14 -0.48 -8.88
CA ASP A 69 2.87 -0.09 -8.25
C ASP A 69 1.82 -1.20 -8.35
N ARG A 70 1.69 -1.84 -9.52
CA ARG A 70 0.73 -2.94 -9.73
C ARG A 70 1.09 -4.14 -8.88
N ALA A 71 2.37 -4.52 -8.84
CA ALA A 71 2.84 -5.61 -7.99
C ALA A 71 2.60 -5.32 -6.50
N GLN A 72 2.86 -4.08 -6.05
CA GLN A 72 2.60 -3.67 -4.67
C GLN A 72 1.11 -3.70 -4.33
N GLN A 73 0.23 -3.22 -5.22
CA GLN A 73 -1.22 -3.27 -5.02
C GLN A 73 -1.70 -4.70 -4.79
N ILE A 74 -1.24 -5.64 -5.62
CA ILE A 74 -1.56 -7.07 -5.48
C ILE A 74 -1.03 -7.61 -4.15
N GLU A 75 0.24 -7.35 -3.81
CA GLU A 75 0.84 -7.80 -2.54
C GLU A 75 0.12 -7.25 -1.30
N ILE A 76 -0.39 -6.02 -1.33
CA ILE A 76 -1.15 -5.42 -0.22
C ILE A 76 -2.47 -6.17 -0.01
N VAL A 77 -3.19 -6.47 -1.09
CA VAL A 77 -4.45 -7.20 -1.02
C VAL A 77 -4.21 -8.65 -0.59
N LEU A 78 -3.16 -9.31 -1.10
CA LEU A 78 -2.78 -10.67 -0.68
C LEU A 78 -2.45 -10.73 0.82
N ARG A 79 -1.74 -9.74 1.36
CA ARG A 79 -1.50 -9.63 2.81
C ARG A 79 -2.78 -9.48 3.62
N SER A 80 -3.80 -8.86 3.05
CA SER A 80 -5.12 -8.71 3.71
C SER A 80 -5.91 -10.02 3.70
N LEU A 81 -5.76 -10.82 2.65
CA LEU A 81 -6.42 -12.12 2.51
C LEU A 81 -5.85 -13.18 3.46
N LYS A 82 -4.56 -13.10 3.83
CA LYS A 82 -3.87 -14.06 4.74
C LYS A 82 -4.06 -15.55 4.37
N MET A 83 -4.35 -15.84 3.11
CA MET A 83 -4.58 -17.18 2.58
C MET A 83 -3.50 -17.56 1.57
N GLN A 84 -3.25 -18.87 1.42
CA GLN A 84 -2.38 -19.35 0.36
C GLN A 84 -3.09 -19.27 -1.00
N LEU A 85 -2.34 -19.07 -2.08
CA LEU A 85 -2.89 -18.95 -3.43
C LEU A 85 -3.73 -20.17 -3.89
N PRO A 86 -3.37 -21.42 -3.57
CA PRO A 86 -4.20 -22.58 -3.89
C PRO A 86 -5.53 -22.55 -3.15
N ASP A 87 -5.53 -22.21 -1.86
CA ASP A 87 -6.73 -22.13 -1.04
C ASP A 87 -7.66 -21.01 -1.51
N LEU A 88 -7.07 -19.86 -1.90
CA LEU A 88 -7.81 -18.75 -2.51
C LEU A 88 -8.51 -19.19 -3.81
N LYS A 89 -7.81 -19.94 -4.67
CA LYS A 89 -8.40 -20.49 -5.90
C LYS A 89 -9.61 -21.38 -5.59
N VAL A 90 -9.48 -22.27 -4.62
CA VAL A 90 -10.59 -23.17 -4.22
C VAL A 90 -11.76 -22.37 -3.65
N ALA A 91 -11.49 -21.40 -2.77
CA ALA A 91 -12.52 -20.54 -2.19
C ALA A 91 -13.31 -19.76 -3.26
N ILE A 92 -12.62 -19.22 -4.28
CA ILE A 92 -13.27 -18.53 -5.41
C ILE A 92 -14.13 -19.48 -6.23
N VAL A 93 -13.68 -20.71 -6.48
CA VAL A 93 -14.43 -21.69 -7.27
C VAL A 93 -15.66 -22.20 -6.51
N GLN A 94 -15.57 -22.32 -5.19
CA GLN A 94 -16.63 -22.83 -4.32
C GLN A 94 -17.60 -21.76 -3.81
N PHE A 95 -17.34 -20.47 -4.07
CA PHE A 95 -18.10 -19.35 -3.51
C PHE A 95 -18.17 -19.40 -1.97
N ASP A 96 -17.05 -19.74 -1.34
CA ASP A 96 -16.93 -19.93 0.11
C ASP A 96 -16.97 -18.57 0.84
N THR A 97 -18.14 -18.22 1.38
CA THR A 97 -18.40 -16.95 2.08
C THR A 97 -17.76 -16.88 3.48
N GLU A 98 -17.40 -18.02 4.08
CA GLU A 98 -16.73 -18.02 5.39
C GLU A 98 -15.26 -17.62 5.25
N LYS A 99 -14.58 -18.12 4.22
CA LYS A 99 -13.17 -17.79 3.96
C LYS A 99 -13.00 -16.44 3.27
N LEU A 100 -13.98 -16.04 2.45
CA LEU A 100 -13.90 -14.82 1.67
C LEU A 100 -15.15 -13.93 1.92
N PRO A 101 -15.16 -13.17 3.03
CA PRO A 101 -16.23 -12.24 3.33
C PRO A 101 -16.32 -11.09 2.30
N GLU A 102 -17.46 -10.39 2.29
CA GLU A 102 -17.78 -9.31 1.34
C GLU A 102 -16.68 -8.25 1.23
N GLU A 103 -16.10 -7.81 2.35
CA GLU A 103 -15.00 -6.82 2.34
C GLU A 103 -13.74 -7.31 1.61
N LEU A 104 -13.43 -8.60 1.74
CA LEU A 104 -12.29 -9.21 1.05
C LEU A 104 -12.61 -9.48 -0.42
N LEU A 105 -13.88 -9.79 -0.75
CA LEU A 105 -14.37 -9.91 -2.12
C LEU A 105 -14.20 -8.59 -2.89
N GLU A 106 -14.57 -7.46 -2.28
CA GLU A 106 -14.39 -6.13 -2.88
C GLU A 106 -12.92 -5.78 -3.12
N LYS A 107 -12.03 -6.18 -2.20
CA LYS A 107 -10.57 -6.01 -2.40
C LYS A 107 -10.04 -6.91 -3.51
N LEU A 108 -10.50 -8.16 -3.58
CA LEU A 108 -10.14 -9.11 -4.63
C LEU A 108 -10.59 -8.62 -6.01
N HIS A 109 -11.79 -8.06 -6.09
CA HIS A 109 -12.35 -7.49 -7.33
C HIS A 109 -11.44 -6.39 -7.92
N LYS A 110 -10.78 -5.58 -7.08
CA LYS A 110 -9.85 -4.52 -7.52
C LYS A 110 -8.54 -5.04 -8.12
N ILE A 111 -8.17 -6.29 -7.82
CA ILE A 111 -6.92 -6.91 -8.26
C ILE A 111 -7.17 -8.09 -9.20
N ILE A 112 -8.31 -8.09 -9.91
CA ILE A 112 -8.55 -9.10 -10.92
C ILE A 112 -7.44 -8.98 -11.98
N PRO A 113 -6.74 -10.08 -12.30
CA PRO A 113 -5.76 -10.11 -13.37
C PRO A 113 -6.40 -9.74 -14.71
N ALA A 114 -5.79 -8.83 -15.45
CA ALA A 114 -6.21 -8.52 -16.81
C ALA A 114 -5.78 -9.63 -17.79
N GLY A 115 -6.49 -9.77 -18.91
CA GLY A 115 -6.20 -10.84 -19.88
C GLY A 115 -4.78 -10.77 -20.47
N ASP A 116 -4.27 -9.56 -20.69
CA ASP A 116 -2.90 -9.33 -21.17
C ASP A 116 -1.86 -9.69 -20.10
N GLU A 117 -2.14 -9.42 -18.82
CA GLU A 117 -1.30 -9.80 -17.68
C GLU A 117 -1.16 -11.33 -17.60
N VAL A 118 -2.27 -12.06 -17.77
CA VAL A 118 -2.28 -13.53 -17.77
C VAL A 118 -1.47 -14.08 -18.94
N GLN A 119 -1.63 -13.52 -20.14
CA GLN A 119 -0.86 -13.94 -21.32
C GLN A 119 0.65 -13.71 -21.15
N LYS A 120 1.06 -12.56 -20.60
CA LYS A 120 2.48 -12.25 -20.33
C LYS A 120 3.10 -13.26 -19.37
N VAL A 121 2.39 -13.57 -18.28
CA VAL A 121 2.85 -14.56 -17.29
C VAL A 121 2.91 -15.95 -17.89
N GLN A 122 1.91 -16.34 -18.67
CA GLN A 122 1.86 -17.67 -19.29
C GLN A 122 2.97 -17.87 -20.32
N LYS A 123 3.31 -16.83 -21.10
CA LYS A 123 4.47 -16.85 -22.01
C LYS A 123 5.78 -17.05 -21.25
N LYS A 124 6.02 -16.30 -20.18
CA LYS A 124 7.23 -16.46 -19.34
C LYS A 124 7.34 -17.88 -18.76
N VAL A 125 6.22 -18.45 -18.31
CA VAL A 125 6.17 -19.82 -17.78
C VAL A 125 6.42 -20.85 -18.88
N ALA A 126 5.96 -20.61 -20.11
CA ALA A 126 6.27 -21.48 -21.25
C ALA A 126 7.76 -21.42 -21.63
N ASP A 127 8.37 -20.24 -21.58
CA ASP A 127 9.78 -20.04 -21.99
C ASP A 127 10.79 -20.52 -20.93
N SER A 128 10.50 -20.35 -19.64
CA SER A 128 11.47 -20.57 -18.54
C SER A 128 10.97 -21.50 -17.41
N GLY A 129 9.75 -22.02 -17.52
CA GLY A 129 9.12 -22.88 -16.51
C GLY A 129 8.51 -22.12 -15.33
N ALA A 130 7.65 -22.79 -14.56
CA ALA A 130 6.95 -22.22 -13.39
C ALA A 130 7.87 -21.72 -12.25
N PRO A 131 9.06 -22.30 -11.98
CA PRO A 131 9.99 -21.77 -10.97
C PRO A 131 10.54 -20.38 -11.30
N SER A 132 10.35 -19.88 -12.53
CA SER A 132 10.81 -18.56 -12.97
C SER A 132 9.99 -17.38 -12.41
N LEU A 133 8.85 -17.65 -11.77
CA LEU A 133 7.99 -16.62 -11.17
C LEU A 133 8.63 -16.09 -9.89
N LYS A 134 9.20 -14.88 -9.95
CA LYS A 134 10.02 -14.34 -8.88
C LYS A 134 9.17 -13.74 -7.77
N ASN A 135 8.10 -13.01 -8.13
CA ASN A 135 7.27 -12.29 -7.18
C ASN A 135 5.93 -12.98 -6.88
N ASP A 136 5.37 -12.72 -5.69
CA ASP A 136 4.05 -13.20 -5.27
C ASP A 136 2.93 -12.69 -6.19
N ALA A 137 3.08 -11.48 -6.74
CA ALA A 137 2.16 -10.96 -7.75
C ALA A 137 2.16 -11.80 -9.03
N GLU A 138 3.32 -12.27 -9.50
CA GLU A 138 3.41 -13.14 -10.69
C GLU A 138 2.78 -14.52 -10.42
N ARG A 139 3.04 -15.08 -9.23
CA ARG A 139 2.40 -16.33 -8.79
C ARG A 139 0.89 -16.21 -8.66
N TYR A 140 0.40 -15.06 -8.18
CA TYR A 140 -1.03 -14.77 -8.08
C TYR A 140 -1.69 -14.73 -9.47
N VAL A 141 -1.15 -13.94 -10.41
CA VAL A 141 -1.69 -13.85 -11.76
C VAL A 141 -1.67 -15.20 -12.46
N HIS A 142 -0.61 -15.99 -12.30
CA HIS A 142 -0.54 -17.35 -12.84
C HIS A 142 -1.63 -18.28 -12.27
N THR A 143 -1.81 -18.29 -10.95
CA THR A 143 -2.69 -19.26 -10.26
C THR A 143 -4.16 -18.90 -10.38
N ILE A 144 -4.47 -17.62 -10.15
CA ILE A 144 -5.84 -17.09 -10.12
C ILE A 144 -6.31 -16.74 -11.54
N GLY A 145 -5.42 -16.26 -12.41
CA GLY A 145 -5.74 -16.01 -13.83
C GLY A 145 -6.08 -17.28 -14.61
N ALA A 146 -5.68 -18.46 -14.14
CA ALA A 146 -6.08 -19.74 -14.72
C ALA A 146 -7.56 -20.10 -14.46
N ILE A 147 -8.28 -19.35 -13.61
CA ILE A 147 -9.69 -19.60 -13.32
C ILE A 147 -10.54 -19.14 -14.52
N PRO A 148 -11.38 -20.01 -15.10
CA PRO A 148 -12.21 -19.64 -16.24
C PRO A 148 -13.28 -18.63 -15.82
N ARG A 149 -13.39 -17.54 -16.60
CA ARG A 149 -14.35 -16.46 -16.41
C ARG A 149 -14.28 -15.85 -15.00
N LEU A 150 -13.07 -15.65 -14.49
CA LEU A 150 -12.83 -15.13 -13.14
C LEU A 150 -13.61 -13.83 -12.84
N GLN A 151 -13.56 -12.85 -13.75
CA GLN A 151 -14.28 -11.58 -13.61
C GLN A 151 -15.77 -11.82 -13.35
N LEU A 152 -16.42 -12.55 -14.26
CA LEU A 152 -17.85 -12.87 -14.17
C LEU A 152 -18.20 -13.60 -12.87
N ARG A 153 -17.36 -14.54 -12.40
CA ARG A 153 -17.60 -15.25 -11.13
C ARG A 153 -17.62 -14.29 -9.94
N ILE A 154 -16.65 -13.39 -9.87
CA ILE A 154 -16.55 -12.40 -8.78
C ILE A 154 -17.72 -11.41 -8.86
N ASP A 155 -18.08 -10.96 -10.06
CA ASP A 155 -19.21 -10.07 -10.28
C ASP A 155 -20.55 -10.70 -9.84
N CYS A 156 -20.80 -11.95 -10.26
CA CYS A 156 -21.98 -12.69 -9.85
C CYS A 156 -22.02 -12.87 -8.33
N TRP A 157 -20.90 -13.26 -7.71
CA TRP A 157 -20.83 -13.43 -6.25
C TRP A 157 -21.21 -12.14 -5.52
N ARG A 158 -20.65 -11.02 -5.96
CA ARG A 158 -20.88 -9.70 -5.37
C ARG A 158 -22.35 -9.26 -5.53
N ILE A 159 -22.94 -9.51 -6.70
CA ILE A 159 -24.38 -9.26 -6.92
C ILE A 159 -25.20 -10.14 -5.97
N CYS A 160 -24.93 -11.44 -5.87
CA CYS A 160 -25.67 -12.34 -4.98
C CYS A 160 -25.60 -11.91 -3.51
N ASN A 161 -24.42 -11.48 -3.03
CA ASN A 161 -24.25 -11.02 -1.65
C ASN A 161 -24.98 -9.69 -1.37
N ASN A 162 -24.98 -8.77 -2.33
CA ASN A 162 -25.57 -7.44 -2.15
C ASN A 162 -27.04 -7.35 -2.59
N PHE A 163 -27.58 -8.38 -3.25
CA PHE A 163 -28.92 -8.33 -3.86
C PHE A 163 -30.01 -7.99 -2.84
N PHE A 164 -30.05 -8.70 -1.71
CA PHE A 164 -31.07 -8.48 -0.69
C PHE A 164 -30.98 -7.08 -0.04
N ARG A 165 -29.75 -6.60 0.22
CA ARG A 165 -29.52 -5.27 0.80
C ARG A 165 -29.92 -4.17 -0.19
N ALA A 166 -29.56 -4.32 -1.46
CA ALA A 166 -29.95 -3.40 -2.52
C ALA A 166 -31.47 -3.39 -2.73
N LEU A 167 -32.11 -4.57 -2.72
CA LEU A 167 -33.56 -4.69 -2.84
C LEU A 167 -34.29 -4.02 -1.68
N GLU A 168 -33.81 -4.20 -0.45
CA GLU A 168 -34.40 -3.55 0.73
C GLU A 168 -34.31 -2.02 0.62
N SER A 169 -33.16 -1.48 0.20
CA SER A 169 -33.00 -0.04 -0.04
C SER A 169 -34.03 0.48 -1.06
N VAL A 170 -34.15 -0.19 -2.20
CA VAL A 170 -35.09 0.21 -3.27
C VAL A 170 -36.54 0.14 -2.79
N VAL A 171 -36.90 -0.88 -2.00
CA VAL A 171 -38.25 -1.00 -1.41
C VAL A 171 -38.53 0.14 -0.42
N GLN A 172 -37.56 0.55 0.39
CA GLN A 172 -37.73 1.69 1.30
C GLN A 172 -37.89 3.01 0.54
N ASP A 173 -37.13 3.21 -0.54
CA ASP A 173 -37.27 4.40 -1.39
C ASP A 173 -38.63 4.46 -2.09
N MET A 174 -39.16 3.32 -2.56
CA MET A 174 -40.51 3.25 -3.14
C MET A 174 -41.64 3.46 -2.13
N ARG A 175 -41.37 3.34 -0.83
CA ARG A 175 -42.35 3.57 0.25
C ARG A 175 -42.39 5.01 0.75
N ARG A 176 -41.40 5.83 0.39
CA ARG A 176 -41.34 7.26 0.71
C ARG A 176 -42.06 8.08 -0.36
#